data_AF-A0A351GPV5-F1
#
_entry.id   AF-A0A351GPV5-F1
#
_cell.length_a   1.000
_cell.length_b   1.000
_cell.length_c   1.000
_cell.angle_alpha   90.00
_cell.angle_beta   90.00
_cell.angle_gamma   90.00
#
_symmetry.space_group_name_H-M   'P 1'
#
loop_
_entity.id
_entity.type
_entity.pdbx_description
1 polymer ?
#
loop_
_entity_poly.entity_id
_entity_poly.type
_entity_poly.pdbx_seq_one_letter_code
_entity_poly.pdbx_strand_id
1 'polypeptide(L)'
;MSFVKATVAAIAVAAVSATTAAARDQVHIAGSSRVLPYASIVAEAFGENFDFPTPIVEGGGSGAGRKRMCEGVGLNTIDIANSSSLMKEEQWTTCEATVGKVTEVRIGYDGITFSTRLENTGFEDLTPEQIYLALSDKSEAATWADVDASLPALAIKAFIPGTKHGTREVFETKVMLAGCKAVGTYDEVFAANGGDKKAAEKECFKVRTDGASVDIDGDYTETLASLDANPEGIGVFGLSFLLNNTDKLYAANINGVEPSTETIASGEYPVSRPLQFYVKNAHVSQVPGMKEYLEFFVSDEIAGPDGPLAEYGLVSDPELEATQEMVAEIN
;
A
#
# COMPACT_ATOMS: atom_id res chain seq x y z
N MET A 1 65.37 -66.66 -8.89
CA MET A 1 64.47 -65.91 -9.80
C MET A 1 63.14 -65.73 -9.09
N SER A 2 62.52 -64.56 -9.27
CA SER A 2 61.27 -64.10 -8.63
C SER A 2 61.41 -63.72 -7.15
N PHE A 3 60.91 -62.60 -6.61
CA PHE A 3 59.77 -61.77 -7.02
C PHE A 3 59.99 -60.26 -6.81
N VAL A 4 59.39 -59.51 -7.73
CA VAL A 4 59.03 -58.09 -7.81
C VAL A 4 58.78 -57.38 -6.47
N LYS A 5 59.37 -56.18 -6.31
CA LYS A 5 58.89 -55.14 -5.39
C LYS A 5 58.58 -53.84 -6.14
N ALA A 6 57.54 -53.19 -5.64
CA ALA A 6 57.13 -51.79 -5.79
C ALA A 6 56.40 -51.41 -7.09
N THR A 7 55.11 -51.13 -6.96
CA THR A 7 54.63 -49.75 -7.16
C THR A 7 53.41 -49.51 -6.27
N VAL A 8 53.49 -48.41 -5.51
CA VAL A 8 52.41 -47.84 -4.68
C VAL A 8 51.45 -47.10 -5.61
N ALA A 9 50.15 -47.39 -5.54
CA ALA A 9 49.11 -46.53 -6.09
C ALA A 9 48.16 -46.16 -4.95
N ALA A 10 48.37 -45.00 -4.34
CA ALA A 10 47.42 -44.38 -3.44
C ALA A 10 46.39 -43.62 -4.29
N ILE A 11 45.18 -44.17 -4.41
CA ILE A 11 44.03 -43.44 -4.95
C ILE A 11 43.48 -42.60 -3.81
N ALA A 12 43.81 -41.31 -3.80
CA ALA A 12 43.11 -40.33 -2.98
C ALA A 12 41.78 -40.00 -3.67
N VAL A 13 40.67 -40.55 -3.15
CA VAL A 13 39.33 -40.11 -3.51
C VAL A 13 39.12 -38.76 -2.85
N ALA A 14 39.33 -37.67 -3.60
CA ALA A 14 38.87 -36.36 -3.22
C ALA A 14 37.34 -36.36 -3.32
N ALA A 15 36.66 -36.58 -2.19
CA ALA A 15 35.24 -36.29 -2.07
C ALA A 15 35.08 -34.76 -2.17
N VAL A 16 34.82 -34.27 -3.38
CA VAL A 16 34.32 -32.91 -3.57
C VAL A 16 32.90 -32.92 -3.02
N SER A 17 32.75 -32.50 -1.76
CA SER A 17 31.45 -32.09 -1.24
C SER A 17 31.05 -30.82 -1.99
N ALA A 18 30.44 -30.99 -3.16
CA ALA A 18 29.63 -29.94 -3.74
C ALA A 18 28.47 -29.74 -2.78
N THR A 19 28.58 -28.77 -1.88
CA THR A 19 27.40 -28.17 -1.27
C THR A 19 26.63 -27.53 -2.41
N THR A 20 25.73 -28.30 -3.02
CA THR A 20 24.62 -27.74 -3.78
C THR A 20 23.98 -26.73 -2.85
N ALA A 21 24.11 -25.44 -3.15
CA ALA A 21 23.28 -24.43 -2.53
C ALA A 21 21.85 -24.89 -2.79
N ALA A 22 21.18 -25.42 -1.76
CA ALA A 22 19.78 -25.80 -1.89
C ALA A 22 19.06 -24.51 -2.29
N ALA A 23 18.40 -24.53 -3.44
CA ALA A 23 17.48 -23.46 -3.79
C ALA A 23 16.50 -23.32 -2.62
N ARG A 24 16.30 -22.10 -2.14
CA ARG A 24 15.25 -21.83 -1.17
C ARG A 24 13.93 -22.22 -1.82
N ASP A 25 13.09 -22.96 -1.11
CA ASP A 25 11.87 -23.60 -1.62
C ASP A 25 10.60 -22.76 -1.39
N GLN A 26 10.75 -21.53 -0.92
CA GLN A 26 9.65 -20.67 -0.49
C GLN A 26 9.88 -19.24 -0.97
N VAL A 27 8.87 -18.56 -1.50
CA VAL A 27 8.91 -17.14 -1.88
C VAL A 27 8.94 -16.25 -0.62
N HIS A 28 9.79 -15.21 -0.60
CA HIS A 28 9.94 -14.24 0.48
C HIS A 28 9.69 -12.86 -0.08
N ILE A 29 8.79 -12.18 0.59
CA ILE A 29 8.24 -10.90 0.22
C ILE A 29 8.46 -9.99 1.40
N ALA A 30 8.99 -8.79 1.17
CA ALA A 30 9.05 -7.79 2.22
C ALA A 30 8.78 -6.39 1.70
N GLY A 31 8.25 -5.52 2.54
CA GLY A 31 8.15 -4.09 2.21
C GLY A 31 6.96 -3.41 2.83
N SER A 32 6.14 -2.77 2.00
CA SER A 32 5.04 -1.92 2.44
C SER A 32 4.12 -2.66 3.42
N SER A 33 4.03 -2.13 4.64
CA SER A 33 3.05 -2.59 5.64
C SER A 33 1.61 -2.41 5.20
N ARG A 34 1.38 -1.67 4.09
CA ARG A 34 0.04 -1.46 3.55
C ARG A 34 -0.31 -2.40 2.40
N VAL A 35 0.68 -2.90 1.68
CA VAL A 35 0.49 -4.01 0.74
C VAL A 35 0.50 -5.34 1.49
N LEU A 36 1.06 -5.38 2.70
CA LEU A 36 1.16 -6.57 3.56
C LEU A 36 -0.18 -7.32 3.72
N PRO A 37 -1.32 -6.69 4.06
CA PRO A 37 -2.57 -7.44 4.19
C PRO A 37 -3.00 -8.13 2.88
N TYR A 38 -2.95 -7.40 1.76
CA TYR A 38 -3.24 -7.95 0.43
C TYR A 38 -2.32 -9.11 0.07
N ALA A 39 -1.00 -8.93 0.23
CA ALA A 39 -0.04 -9.98 -0.06
C ALA A 39 -0.17 -11.19 0.89
N SER A 40 -0.63 -10.99 2.13
CA SER A 40 -0.88 -12.10 3.07
C SER A 40 -2.10 -12.90 2.64
N ILE A 41 -3.19 -12.24 2.22
CA ILE A 41 -4.38 -12.90 1.65
C ILE A 41 -3.97 -13.79 0.46
N VAL A 42 -3.18 -13.24 -0.49
CA VAL A 42 -2.72 -14.02 -1.65
C VAL A 42 -1.78 -15.15 -1.23
N ALA A 43 -0.86 -14.91 -0.30
CA ALA A 43 0.08 -15.94 0.15
C ALA A 43 -0.64 -17.12 0.83
N GLU A 44 -1.61 -16.86 1.69
CA GLU A 44 -2.44 -17.88 2.34
C GLU A 44 -3.24 -18.67 1.30
N ALA A 45 -3.98 -17.97 0.43
CA ALA A 45 -4.73 -18.61 -0.65
C ALA A 45 -3.83 -19.44 -1.58
N PHE A 46 -2.62 -18.96 -1.89
CA PHE A 46 -1.67 -19.69 -2.71
C PHE A 46 -1.21 -20.99 -2.03
N GLY A 47 -0.88 -20.93 -0.73
CA GLY A 47 -0.50 -22.13 0.03
C GLY A 47 -1.62 -23.15 0.20
N GLU A 48 -2.88 -22.74 0.07
CA GLU A 48 -4.04 -23.63 0.10
C GLU A 48 -4.36 -24.26 -1.27
N ASN A 49 -3.99 -23.58 -2.37
CA ASN A 49 -4.39 -23.97 -3.73
C ASN A 49 -3.26 -24.57 -4.58
N PHE A 50 -2.00 -24.48 -4.15
CA PHE A 50 -0.84 -24.97 -4.89
C PHE A 50 0.05 -25.89 -4.04
N ASP A 51 0.75 -26.81 -4.70
CA ASP A 51 1.74 -27.71 -4.08
C ASP A 51 3.10 -27.02 -3.80
N PHE A 52 3.06 -25.76 -3.33
CA PHE A 52 4.23 -24.97 -2.96
C PHE A 52 4.10 -24.45 -1.52
N PRO A 53 5.22 -24.22 -0.80
CA PRO A 53 5.16 -23.58 0.51
C PRO A 53 4.51 -22.18 0.44
N THR A 54 3.64 -21.88 1.40
CA THR A 54 3.05 -20.55 1.61
C THR A 54 4.13 -19.47 1.61
N PRO A 55 4.06 -18.42 0.77
CA PRO A 55 5.04 -17.34 0.78
C PRO A 55 5.20 -16.68 2.16
N ILE A 56 6.43 -16.32 2.52
CA ILE A 56 6.70 -15.51 3.72
C ILE A 56 6.52 -14.05 3.35
N VAL A 57 5.60 -13.36 4.02
CA VAL A 57 5.31 -11.94 3.78
C VAL A 57 5.64 -11.11 5.02
N GLU A 58 6.57 -10.17 4.88
CA GLU A 58 7.02 -9.30 5.95
C GLU A 58 6.72 -7.82 5.66
N GLY A 59 6.30 -7.09 6.69
CA GLY A 59 6.25 -5.62 6.66
C GLY A 59 7.62 -4.98 6.79
N GLY A 60 7.66 -3.65 6.94
CA GLY A 60 8.90 -2.90 7.19
C GLY A 60 9.07 -1.62 6.37
N GLY A 61 8.11 -1.30 5.48
CA GLY A 61 8.04 -0.08 4.69
C GLY A 61 8.59 -0.23 3.27
N SER A 62 7.95 0.43 2.32
CA SER A 62 8.23 0.30 0.87
C SER A 62 9.70 0.57 0.51
N GLY A 63 10.29 1.61 1.08
CA GLY A 63 11.69 1.97 0.81
C GLY A 63 12.70 0.94 1.34
N ALA A 64 12.44 0.40 2.54
CA ALA A 64 13.30 -0.63 3.13
C ALA A 64 13.18 -1.96 2.39
N GLY A 65 11.96 -2.37 2.00
CA GLY A 65 11.72 -3.55 1.18
C GLY A 65 12.44 -3.48 -0.16
N ARG A 66 12.24 -2.39 -0.93
CA ARG A 66 12.96 -2.17 -2.20
C ARG A 66 14.47 -2.22 -2.01
N LYS A 67 15.00 -1.57 -0.95
CA LYS A 67 16.44 -1.61 -0.65
C LYS A 67 16.92 -3.05 -0.44
N ARG A 68 16.23 -3.84 0.40
CA ARG A 68 16.56 -5.26 0.67
C ARG A 68 16.51 -6.13 -0.59
N MET A 69 15.50 -5.94 -1.44
CA MET A 69 15.40 -6.66 -2.71
C MET A 69 16.62 -6.36 -3.59
N CYS A 70 17.04 -5.09 -3.66
CA CYS A 70 18.16 -4.65 -4.49
C CYS A 70 19.56 -4.99 -3.93
N GLU A 71 19.70 -5.79 -2.86
CA GLU A 71 21.02 -6.12 -2.26
C GLU A 71 21.82 -7.17 -3.05
N GLY A 72 21.18 -7.91 -3.96
CA GLY A 72 21.84 -8.91 -4.81
C GLY A 72 20.89 -9.98 -5.34
N VAL A 73 21.42 -10.88 -6.17
CA VAL A 73 20.70 -12.04 -6.76
C VAL A 73 20.86 -13.34 -5.96
N GLY A 74 21.50 -13.28 -4.80
CA GLY A 74 21.65 -14.44 -3.93
C GLY A 74 20.31 -14.80 -3.27
N LEU A 75 20.00 -16.09 -3.14
CA LEU A 75 18.74 -16.58 -2.55
C LEU A 75 18.58 -16.28 -1.04
N ASN A 76 19.60 -15.69 -0.42
CA ASN A 76 19.55 -15.09 0.91
C ASN A 76 18.92 -13.69 0.94
N THR A 77 18.51 -13.15 -0.21
CA THR A 77 17.78 -11.88 -0.35
C THR A 77 16.31 -12.13 -0.68
N ILE A 78 15.45 -11.12 -0.50
CA ILE A 78 14.01 -11.22 -0.81
C ILE A 78 13.77 -11.23 -2.33
N ASP A 79 12.65 -11.83 -2.75
CA ASP A 79 12.29 -12.00 -4.16
C ASP A 79 11.37 -10.87 -4.66
N ILE A 80 10.46 -10.44 -3.78
CA ILE A 80 9.44 -9.44 -4.07
C ILE A 80 9.52 -8.30 -3.05
N ALA A 81 9.52 -7.07 -3.54
CA ALA A 81 9.39 -5.87 -2.71
C ALA A 81 7.98 -5.27 -2.80
N ASN A 82 7.15 -5.54 -1.80
CA ASN A 82 5.84 -4.91 -1.63
C ASN A 82 5.98 -3.38 -1.49
N SER A 83 5.14 -2.62 -2.18
CA SER A 83 5.33 -1.18 -2.27
C SER A 83 4.04 -0.39 -2.47
N SER A 84 3.88 0.65 -1.67
CA SER A 84 2.78 1.61 -1.81
C SER A 84 3.27 3.00 -2.23
N SER A 85 4.43 3.02 -2.89
CA SER A 85 5.05 4.20 -3.48
C SER A 85 5.87 3.77 -4.70
N LEU A 86 5.90 4.58 -5.76
CA LEU A 86 6.75 4.30 -6.92
C LEU A 86 8.24 4.31 -6.53
N MET A 87 9.03 3.49 -7.23
CA MET A 87 10.48 3.46 -7.11
C MET A 87 11.03 4.67 -7.87
N LYS A 88 11.94 5.42 -7.23
CA LYS A 88 12.58 6.57 -7.87
C LYS A 88 13.56 6.11 -8.94
N GLU A 89 13.77 6.92 -9.98
CA GLU A 89 14.71 6.62 -11.07
C GLU A 89 16.13 6.27 -10.60
N GLU A 90 16.64 6.99 -9.61
CA GLU A 90 17.95 6.71 -8.98
C GLU A 90 17.99 5.32 -8.34
N GLN A 91 16.88 4.90 -7.72
CA GLN A 91 16.75 3.59 -7.09
C GLN A 91 16.60 2.49 -8.16
N TRP A 92 15.86 2.74 -9.24
CA TRP A 92 15.79 1.85 -10.40
C TRP A 92 17.18 1.56 -10.96
N THR A 93 17.92 2.62 -11.29
CA THR A 93 19.30 2.52 -11.81
C THR A 93 20.19 1.68 -10.90
N THR A 94 20.13 1.94 -9.59
CA THR A 94 20.93 1.20 -8.60
C THR A 94 20.51 -0.26 -8.51
N CYS A 95 19.21 -0.52 -8.54
CA CYS A 95 18.66 -1.87 -8.44
C CYS A 95 19.04 -2.70 -9.66
N GLU A 96 18.83 -2.17 -10.87
CA GLU A 96 19.14 -2.87 -12.12
C GLU A 96 20.62 -3.22 -12.25
N ALA A 97 21.50 -2.30 -11.85
CA ALA A 97 22.95 -2.55 -11.81
C ALA A 97 23.33 -3.69 -10.85
N THR A 98 22.50 -3.97 -9.84
CA THR A 98 22.79 -4.95 -8.78
C THR A 98 22.11 -6.29 -9.01
N VAL A 99 20.87 -6.30 -9.49
CA VAL A 99 20.03 -7.50 -9.59
C VAL A 99 19.54 -7.81 -11.00
N GLY A 100 19.87 -6.97 -11.99
CA GLY A 100 19.38 -7.08 -13.35
C GLY A 100 17.95 -6.59 -13.50
N LYS A 101 17.21 -7.15 -14.46
CA LYS A 101 15.82 -6.72 -14.74
C LYS A 101 14.94 -6.86 -13.49
N VAL A 102 14.23 -5.78 -13.17
CA VAL A 102 13.20 -5.72 -12.15
C VAL A 102 11.88 -5.37 -12.83
N THR A 103 10.80 -6.03 -12.43
CA THR A 103 9.47 -5.77 -13.00
C THR A 103 8.58 -5.14 -11.94
N GLU A 104 7.94 -4.01 -12.25
CA GLU A 104 6.88 -3.43 -11.41
C GLU A 104 5.55 -4.09 -11.78
N VAL A 105 4.85 -4.64 -10.80
CA VAL A 105 3.53 -5.25 -10.97
C VAL A 105 2.54 -4.46 -10.13
N ARG A 106 1.66 -3.69 -10.78
CA ARG A 106 0.57 -2.99 -10.12
C ARG A 106 -0.50 -4.01 -9.75
N ILE A 107 -1.01 -3.91 -8.53
CA ILE A 107 -2.07 -4.81 -8.05
C ILE A 107 -3.43 -4.13 -8.01
N GLY A 108 -3.43 -2.80 -7.99
CA GLY A 108 -4.64 -1.98 -7.91
C GLY A 108 -4.33 -0.67 -7.20
N TYR A 109 -5.37 -0.10 -6.61
CA TYR A 109 -5.33 1.21 -5.99
C TYR A 109 -5.93 1.18 -4.59
N ASP A 110 -5.37 2.04 -3.75
CA ASP A 110 -5.97 2.40 -2.47
C ASP A 110 -6.47 3.83 -2.61
N GLY A 111 -7.75 4.05 -2.35
CA GLY A 111 -8.35 5.38 -2.39
C GLY A 111 -9.41 5.53 -1.32
N ILE A 112 -9.31 6.65 -0.60
CA ILE A 112 -10.23 6.97 0.48
C ILE A 112 -11.20 8.07 0.09
N THR A 113 -12.39 7.98 0.66
CA THR A 113 -13.52 8.87 0.42
C THR A 113 -13.85 9.59 1.71
N PHE A 114 -14.37 10.82 1.58
CA PHE A 114 -14.94 11.57 2.69
C PHE A 114 -16.45 11.47 2.56
N SER A 115 -17.02 10.49 3.25
CA SER A 115 -18.42 10.09 3.06
C SER A 115 -19.31 10.58 4.20
N THR A 116 -20.53 10.93 3.86
CA THR A 116 -21.56 11.35 4.80
C THR A 116 -22.93 10.79 4.41
N ARG A 117 -23.92 10.94 5.29
CA ARG A 117 -25.27 10.44 5.08
C ARG A 117 -25.96 11.16 3.94
N LEU A 118 -26.78 10.46 3.15
CA LEU A 118 -27.54 11.04 2.02
C LEU A 118 -28.42 12.23 2.40
N GLU A 119 -28.85 12.30 3.66
CA GLU A 119 -29.67 13.39 4.18
C GLU A 119 -28.87 14.66 4.48
N ASN A 120 -27.54 14.56 4.59
CA ASN A 120 -26.68 15.73 4.75
C ASN A 120 -26.42 16.37 3.39
N THR A 121 -26.33 17.70 3.39
CA THR A 121 -26.05 18.49 2.20
C THR A 121 -25.00 19.54 2.54
N GLY A 122 -24.23 20.01 1.56
CA GLY A 122 -23.16 20.99 1.76
C GLY A 122 -21.75 20.40 1.81
N PHE A 123 -21.61 19.09 1.61
CA PHE A 123 -20.32 18.40 1.48
C PHE A 123 -20.12 17.85 0.07
N GLU A 124 -20.61 18.53 -0.95
CA GLU A 124 -20.51 18.07 -2.35
C GLU A 124 -19.06 18.13 -2.87
N ASP A 125 -18.27 19.09 -2.39
CA ASP A 125 -16.86 19.22 -2.72
C ASP A 125 -16.08 19.70 -1.50
N LEU A 126 -14.95 19.04 -1.22
CA LEU A 126 -14.03 19.37 -0.15
C LEU A 126 -12.62 19.53 -0.70
N THR A 127 -11.82 20.35 -0.04
CA THR A 127 -10.39 20.45 -0.33
C THR A 127 -9.55 19.88 0.82
N PRO A 128 -8.34 19.38 0.54
CA PRO A 128 -7.41 19.00 1.61
C PRO A 128 -7.11 20.15 2.57
N GLU A 129 -7.14 21.40 2.09
CA GLU A 129 -7.01 22.61 2.92
C GLU A 129 -8.15 22.72 3.93
N GLN A 130 -9.41 22.65 3.49
CA GLN A 130 -10.57 22.69 4.37
C GLN A 130 -10.54 21.55 5.39
N ILE A 131 -10.22 20.33 4.94
CA ILE A 131 -10.13 19.17 5.83
C ILE A 131 -9.02 19.37 6.87
N TYR A 132 -7.85 19.87 6.46
CA TYR A 132 -6.75 20.14 7.39
C TYR A 132 -7.11 21.22 8.42
N LEU A 133 -7.71 22.33 7.97
CA LEU A 133 -8.16 23.41 8.86
C LEU A 133 -9.24 22.95 9.84
N ALA A 134 -10.09 21.99 9.46
CA ALA A 134 -11.10 21.40 10.34
C ALA A 134 -10.48 20.43 11.38
N LEU A 135 -9.51 19.62 10.96
CA LEU A 135 -9.07 18.42 11.70
C LEU A 135 -7.70 18.53 12.37
N SER A 136 -6.85 19.49 11.99
CA SER A 136 -5.55 19.71 12.64
C SER A 136 -5.69 19.90 14.15
N ASP A 137 -4.68 19.48 14.92
CA ASP A 137 -4.60 19.73 16.36
C ASP A 137 -4.57 21.22 16.74
N LYS A 138 -4.38 22.11 15.77
CA LYS A 138 -4.43 23.57 15.91
C LYS A 138 -5.77 24.19 15.53
N SER A 139 -6.74 23.39 15.10
CA SER A 139 -8.06 23.90 14.71
C SER A 139 -8.82 24.42 15.92
N GLU A 140 -9.32 25.66 15.82
CA GLU A 140 -10.26 26.25 16.78
C GLU A 140 -11.70 26.30 16.22
N ALA A 141 -11.91 25.79 14.99
CA ALA A 141 -13.21 25.78 14.34
C ALA A 141 -14.18 24.86 15.10
N ALA A 142 -15.40 25.34 15.33
CA ALA A 142 -16.47 24.57 15.92
C ALA A 142 -17.38 23.95 14.84
N THR A 143 -17.57 24.68 13.74
CA THR A 143 -18.40 24.28 12.61
C THR A 143 -17.61 24.30 11.30
N TRP A 144 -18.11 23.59 10.28
CA TRP A 144 -17.48 23.61 8.96
C TRP A 144 -17.55 25.00 8.29
N ALA A 145 -18.60 25.77 8.57
CA ALA A 145 -18.70 27.17 8.13
C ALA A 145 -17.64 28.11 8.75
N ASP A 146 -17.07 27.76 9.92
CA ASP A 146 -15.95 28.50 10.51
C ASP A 146 -14.64 28.25 9.74
N VAL A 147 -14.54 27.12 9.04
CA VAL A 147 -13.40 26.76 8.19
C VAL A 147 -13.50 27.46 6.84
N ASP A 148 -14.68 27.38 6.21
CA ASP A 148 -14.95 28.02 4.92
C ASP A 148 -16.46 28.32 4.80
N ALA A 149 -16.81 29.55 4.42
CA ALA A 149 -18.21 29.99 4.36
C ALA A 149 -19.06 29.27 3.30
N SER A 150 -18.44 28.53 2.37
CA SER A 150 -19.13 27.66 1.41
C SER A 150 -19.60 26.34 2.02
N LEU A 151 -19.06 25.95 3.18
CA LEU A 151 -19.39 24.72 3.89
C LEU A 151 -20.57 24.92 4.86
N PRO A 152 -21.28 23.85 5.25
CA PRO A 152 -22.48 23.97 6.06
C PRO A 152 -22.15 24.38 7.51
N ALA A 153 -23.08 25.08 8.16
CA ALA A 153 -22.99 25.46 9.56
C ALA A 153 -23.26 24.29 10.53
N LEU A 154 -22.68 23.13 10.24
CA LEU A 154 -22.76 21.91 11.04
C LEU A 154 -21.53 21.79 11.93
N ALA A 155 -21.71 21.24 13.13
CA ALA A 155 -20.59 20.98 14.03
C ALA A 155 -19.58 20.03 13.38
N ILE A 156 -18.28 20.27 13.58
CA ILE A 156 -17.24 19.39 13.05
C ILE A 156 -17.30 18.06 13.79
N LYS A 157 -17.61 17.00 13.05
CA LYS A 157 -17.56 15.62 13.52
C LYS A 157 -17.02 14.73 12.40
N ALA A 158 -15.80 14.23 12.57
CA ALA A 158 -15.12 13.35 11.64
C ALA A 158 -14.70 12.04 12.30
N PHE A 159 -14.93 10.93 11.61
CA PHE A 159 -14.49 9.59 11.98
C PHE A 159 -13.41 9.17 10.99
N ILE A 160 -12.15 9.29 11.41
CA ILE A 160 -10.98 9.12 10.55
C ILE A 160 -10.31 7.77 10.82
N PRO A 161 -9.49 7.24 9.89
CA PRO A 161 -8.81 5.99 10.12
C PRO A 161 -7.85 6.15 11.29
N GLY A 162 -7.91 5.23 12.24
CA GLY A 162 -7.02 5.20 13.39
C GLY A 162 -5.58 4.87 13.00
N THR A 163 -4.64 5.09 13.92
CA THR A 163 -3.20 4.95 13.62
C THR A 163 -2.77 3.55 13.20
N LYS A 164 -3.58 2.53 13.47
CA LYS A 164 -3.35 1.13 13.07
C LYS A 164 -4.07 0.75 11.77
N HIS A 165 -4.88 1.64 11.22
CA HIS A 165 -5.68 1.37 10.02
C HIS A 165 -4.85 1.57 8.75
N GLY A 166 -4.94 0.66 7.77
CA GLY A 166 -4.11 0.69 6.55
C GLY A 166 -4.25 1.95 5.70
N THR A 167 -5.40 2.62 5.77
CA THR A 167 -5.68 3.87 5.07
C THR A 167 -5.21 5.13 5.80
N ARG A 168 -4.75 5.03 7.05
CA ARG A 168 -4.25 6.17 7.85
C ARG A 168 -3.21 6.98 7.10
N GLU A 169 -2.19 6.32 6.56
CA GLU A 169 -1.11 7.05 5.92
C GLU A 169 -1.58 7.65 4.57
N VAL A 170 -2.71 7.22 3.93
CA VAL A 170 -3.28 7.94 2.76
C VAL A 170 -3.90 9.24 3.26
N PHE A 171 -4.72 9.15 4.30
CA PHE A 171 -5.29 10.32 4.96
C PHE A 171 -4.20 11.32 5.37
N GLU A 172 -3.14 10.85 6.01
CA GLU A 172 -2.01 11.70 6.41
C GLU A 172 -1.28 12.31 5.22
N THR A 173 -0.87 11.51 4.22
CA THR A 173 0.03 11.98 3.16
C THR A 173 -0.67 12.70 2.01
N LYS A 174 -1.92 12.33 1.69
CA LYS A 174 -2.69 12.89 0.57
C LYS A 174 -3.68 13.97 1.01
N VAL A 175 -4.06 14.00 2.28
CA VAL A 175 -5.01 14.99 2.81
C VAL A 175 -4.33 15.92 3.79
N MET A 176 -3.91 15.42 4.95
CA MET A 176 -3.37 16.27 6.01
C MET A 176 -2.09 17.00 5.57
N LEU A 177 -1.15 16.32 4.92
CA LEU A 177 0.06 16.96 4.40
C LEU A 177 -0.24 17.94 3.27
N ALA A 178 -1.19 17.61 2.39
CA ALA A 178 -1.54 18.47 1.27
C ALA A 178 -2.19 19.76 1.77
N GLY A 179 -3.15 19.66 2.69
CA GLY A 179 -3.76 20.82 3.34
C GLY A 179 -2.77 21.63 4.19
N CYS A 180 -1.94 20.96 4.99
CA CYS A 180 -0.87 21.60 5.78
C CYS A 180 0.11 22.42 4.93
N LYS A 181 0.42 21.93 3.72
CA LYS A 181 1.23 22.67 2.74
C LYS A 181 0.46 23.84 2.14
N ALA A 182 -0.80 23.63 1.76
CA ALA A 182 -1.65 24.67 1.19
C ALA A 182 -1.79 25.88 2.13
N VAL A 183 -1.91 25.64 3.44
CA VAL A 183 -2.02 26.69 4.46
C VAL A 183 -0.68 27.20 5.00
N GLY A 184 0.45 26.73 4.45
CA GLY A 184 1.79 27.19 4.81
C GLY A 184 2.40 26.62 6.09
N THR A 185 1.65 25.86 6.91
CA THR A 185 2.16 25.27 8.16
C THR A 185 3.38 24.37 7.92
N TYR A 186 3.38 23.60 6.83
CA TYR A 186 4.53 22.74 6.49
C TYR A 186 5.82 23.57 6.33
N ASP A 187 5.75 24.66 5.56
CA ASP A 187 6.93 25.48 5.23
C ASP A 187 7.46 26.22 6.47
N GLU A 188 6.57 26.69 7.34
CA GLU A 188 6.94 27.29 8.62
C GLU A 188 7.70 26.32 9.52
N VAL A 189 7.16 25.11 9.70
CA VAL A 189 7.77 24.08 10.55
C VAL A 189 9.07 23.57 9.93
N PHE A 190 9.09 23.38 8.61
CA PHE A 190 10.28 23.01 7.87
C PHE A 190 11.41 24.03 8.07
N ALA A 191 11.13 25.32 7.90
CA ALA A 191 12.10 26.38 8.12
C ALA A 191 12.55 26.47 9.59
N ALA A 192 11.61 26.38 10.55
CA ALA A 192 11.89 26.42 11.97
C ALA A 192 12.76 25.25 12.46
N ASN A 193 12.71 24.12 11.76
CA ASN A 193 13.50 22.92 12.06
C ASN A 193 14.70 22.74 11.12
N GLY A 194 15.22 23.82 10.52
CA GLY A 194 16.44 23.78 9.72
C GLY A 194 16.34 22.92 8.46
N GLY A 195 15.14 22.78 7.91
CA GLY A 195 14.87 21.95 6.74
C GLY A 195 14.62 20.47 7.03
N ASP A 196 14.21 20.11 8.25
CA ASP A 196 13.80 18.75 8.57
C ASP A 196 12.38 18.44 8.04
N LYS A 197 12.33 17.69 6.93
CA LYS A 197 11.08 17.23 6.32
C LYS A 197 10.25 16.34 7.25
N LYS A 198 10.89 15.47 8.04
CA LYS A 198 10.16 14.54 8.91
C LYS A 198 9.51 15.28 10.07
N ALA A 199 10.18 16.30 10.61
CA ALA A 199 9.60 17.16 11.63
C ALA A 199 8.36 17.90 11.09
N ALA A 200 8.45 18.45 9.88
CA ALA A 200 7.34 19.14 9.23
C ALA A 200 6.16 18.19 8.90
N GLU A 201 6.43 17.02 8.32
CA GLU A 201 5.40 16.00 8.05
C GLU A 201 4.71 15.55 9.34
N LYS A 202 5.49 15.23 10.38
CA LYS A 202 4.93 14.79 11.67
C LYS A 202 4.05 15.86 12.32
N GLU A 203 4.36 17.14 12.15
CA GLU A 203 3.48 18.21 12.61
C GLU A 203 2.17 18.23 11.84
N CYS A 204 2.22 18.14 10.51
CA CYS A 204 1.03 18.12 9.65
C CYS A 204 0.09 16.94 9.95
N PHE A 205 0.60 15.82 10.46
CA PHE A 205 -0.21 14.62 10.74
C PHE A 205 -0.96 14.67 12.07
N LYS A 206 -0.74 15.69 12.90
CA LYS A 206 -1.43 15.82 14.18
C LYS A 206 -2.88 16.25 13.94
N VAL A 207 -3.78 15.52 14.59
CA VAL A 207 -5.23 15.74 14.54
C VAL A 207 -5.73 16.17 15.92
N ARG A 208 -6.80 16.97 15.94
CA ARG A 208 -7.48 17.38 17.18
C ARG A 208 -8.00 16.16 17.94
N THR A 209 -7.99 16.26 19.27
CA THR A 209 -8.38 15.19 20.21
C THR A 209 -9.53 15.58 21.13
N ASP A 210 -10.23 16.66 20.80
CA ASP A 210 -11.36 17.22 21.54
C ASP A 210 -12.71 16.56 21.19
N GLY A 211 -12.68 15.47 20.42
CA GLY A 211 -13.85 14.69 20.03
C GLY A 211 -14.53 15.14 18.74
N ALA A 212 -14.10 16.24 18.12
CA ALA A 212 -14.54 16.64 16.78
C ALA A 212 -13.89 15.75 15.70
N SER A 213 -12.69 15.23 15.96
CA SER A 213 -12.09 14.12 15.22
C SER A 213 -12.01 12.89 16.12
N VAL A 214 -12.42 11.74 15.61
CA VAL A 214 -12.40 10.45 16.31
C VAL A 214 -11.66 9.44 15.44
N ASP A 215 -10.58 8.89 15.96
CA ASP A 215 -9.85 7.78 15.33
C ASP A 215 -10.65 6.48 15.47
N ILE A 216 -10.88 5.78 14.37
CA ILE A 216 -11.49 4.44 14.34
C ILE A 216 -10.41 3.41 14.00
N ASP A 217 -10.04 2.60 15.00
CA ASP A 217 -9.04 1.53 14.84
C ASP A 217 -9.65 0.23 14.29
N GLY A 218 -10.98 0.05 14.40
CA GLY A 218 -11.70 -1.12 13.91
C GLY A 218 -11.95 -1.10 12.40
N ASP A 219 -12.86 -1.96 11.95
CA ASP A 219 -13.26 -2.02 10.54
C ASP A 219 -14.19 -0.84 10.15
N TYR A 220 -14.46 -0.71 8.85
CA TYR A 220 -15.34 0.34 8.34
C TYR A 220 -16.79 0.26 8.84
N THR A 221 -17.25 -0.87 9.37
CA THR A 221 -18.60 -0.98 9.96
C THR A 221 -18.70 -0.20 11.27
N GLU A 222 -17.60 -0.05 12.02
CA GLU A 222 -17.54 0.81 13.21
C GLU A 222 -17.69 2.30 12.83
N THR A 223 -17.04 2.72 11.75
CA THR A 223 -17.21 4.08 11.21
C THR A 223 -18.65 4.31 10.71
N LEU A 224 -19.27 3.31 10.06
CA LEU A 224 -20.67 3.39 9.63
C LEU A 224 -21.63 3.51 10.82
N ALA A 225 -21.45 2.69 11.87
CA ALA A 225 -22.24 2.77 13.09
C ALA A 225 -22.07 4.13 13.80
N SER A 226 -20.86 4.70 13.75
CA SER A 226 -20.59 6.04 14.26
C SER A 226 -21.35 7.12 13.48
N LEU A 227 -21.49 6.97 12.16
CA LEU A 227 -22.34 7.82 11.32
C LEU A 227 -23.84 7.59 11.54
N ASP A 228 -24.28 6.38 11.93
CA ASP A 228 -25.69 6.15 12.32
C ASP A 228 -26.02 6.95 13.59
N ALA A 229 -25.08 6.98 14.55
CA ALA A 229 -25.23 7.71 15.80
C ALA A 229 -25.02 9.22 15.68
N ASN A 230 -24.28 9.67 14.66
CA ASN A 230 -23.94 11.07 14.41
C ASN A 230 -24.23 11.39 12.94
N PRO A 231 -25.52 11.60 12.58
CA PRO A 231 -25.93 11.68 11.19
C PRO A 231 -25.22 12.80 10.44
N GLU A 232 -24.91 13.93 11.09
CA GLU A 232 -24.22 15.10 10.53
C GLU A 232 -22.70 14.92 10.33
N GLY A 233 -22.14 13.76 10.70
CA GLY A 233 -20.71 13.51 10.65
C GLY A 233 -20.17 13.14 9.26
N ILE A 234 -18.84 13.18 9.13
CA ILE A 234 -18.11 12.65 7.98
C ILE A 234 -17.30 11.42 8.42
N GLY A 235 -17.43 10.32 7.69
CA GLY A 235 -16.60 9.14 7.84
C GLY A 235 -15.60 9.02 6.71
N VAL A 236 -14.39 8.54 7.02
CA VAL A 236 -13.35 8.31 6.04
C VAL A 236 -13.20 6.82 5.77
N PHE A 237 -13.49 6.40 4.53
CA PHE A 237 -13.55 4.98 4.14
C PHE A 237 -12.80 4.71 2.85
N GLY A 238 -12.45 3.45 2.58
CA GLY A 238 -12.05 3.03 1.23
C GLY A 238 -13.23 3.10 0.24
N LEU A 239 -12.95 3.37 -1.04
CA LEU A 239 -13.99 3.47 -2.08
C LEU A 239 -14.89 2.23 -2.14
N SER A 240 -14.33 1.02 -2.08
CA SER A 240 -15.14 -0.22 -2.17
C SER A 240 -16.22 -0.30 -1.08
N PHE A 241 -15.94 0.21 0.13
CA PHE A 241 -16.93 0.27 1.20
C PHE A 241 -18.06 1.27 0.89
N LEU A 242 -17.73 2.43 0.32
CA LEU A 242 -18.74 3.38 -0.13
C LEU A 242 -19.64 2.77 -1.21
N LEU A 243 -19.06 2.10 -2.22
CA LEU A 243 -19.82 1.49 -3.32
C LEU A 243 -20.86 0.48 -2.80
N ASN A 244 -20.50 -0.27 -1.75
CA ASN A 244 -21.38 -1.24 -1.08
C ASN A 244 -22.45 -0.60 -0.15
N ASN A 245 -22.42 0.72 0.07
CA ASN A 245 -23.31 1.44 0.97
C ASN A 245 -23.89 2.71 0.33
N THR A 246 -23.98 2.75 -1.00
CA THR A 246 -24.50 3.90 -1.77
C THR A 246 -25.98 4.19 -1.52
N ASP A 247 -26.72 3.24 -0.94
CA ASP A 247 -28.10 3.44 -0.48
C ASP A 247 -28.20 4.30 0.79
N LYS A 248 -27.06 4.56 1.48
CA LYS A 248 -27.01 5.29 2.76
C LYS A 248 -26.01 6.44 2.77
N LEU A 249 -24.98 6.37 1.93
CA LEU A 249 -23.86 7.30 1.94
C LEU A 249 -23.63 7.91 0.56
N TYR A 250 -23.17 9.15 0.53
CA TYR A 250 -22.47 9.73 -0.60
C TYR A 250 -21.09 10.23 -0.14
N ALA A 251 -20.18 10.42 -1.09
CA ALA A 251 -18.87 11.02 -0.82
C ALA A 251 -18.75 12.40 -1.43
N ALA A 252 -18.03 13.27 -0.72
CA ALA A 252 -17.56 14.52 -1.26
C ALA A 252 -16.61 14.28 -2.44
N ASN A 253 -16.72 15.12 -3.46
CA ASN A 253 -15.63 15.31 -4.40
C ASN A 253 -14.42 15.88 -3.64
N ILE A 254 -13.22 15.62 -4.15
CA ILE A 254 -12.01 16.25 -3.61
C ILE A 254 -11.38 17.09 -4.70
N ASN A 255 -11.34 18.41 -4.48
CA ASN A 255 -10.94 19.41 -5.48
C ASN A 255 -11.73 19.27 -6.80
N GLY A 256 -13.04 19.03 -6.70
CA GLY A 256 -13.95 18.88 -7.83
C GLY A 256 -13.90 17.53 -8.53
N VAL A 257 -13.06 16.59 -8.07
CA VAL A 257 -12.96 15.24 -8.65
C VAL A 257 -13.76 14.25 -7.83
N GLU A 258 -14.69 13.55 -8.48
CA GLU A 258 -15.50 12.49 -7.87
C GLU A 258 -14.65 11.26 -7.51
N PRO A 259 -14.84 10.64 -6.33
CA PRO A 259 -14.25 9.34 -6.04
C PRO A 259 -14.97 8.22 -6.79
N SER A 260 -14.31 7.64 -7.78
CA SER A 260 -14.81 6.49 -8.53
C SER A 260 -13.66 5.54 -8.87
N THR A 261 -13.98 4.31 -9.30
CA THR A 261 -12.96 3.37 -9.80
C THR A 261 -12.16 3.99 -10.94
N GLU A 262 -12.83 4.69 -11.85
CA GLU A 262 -12.21 5.33 -13.01
C GLU A 262 -11.24 6.45 -12.61
N THR A 263 -11.70 7.40 -11.78
CA THR A 263 -10.89 8.56 -11.37
C THR A 263 -9.74 8.17 -10.42
N ILE A 264 -9.92 7.13 -9.60
CA ILE A 264 -8.84 6.58 -8.78
C ILE A 264 -7.79 5.89 -9.65
N ALA A 265 -8.23 5.06 -10.59
CA ALA A 265 -7.30 4.30 -11.41
C ALA A 265 -6.54 5.18 -12.41
N SER A 266 -7.18 6.22 -12.95
CA SER A 266 -6.51 7.23 -13.78
C SER A 266 -5.53 8.10 -13.00
N GLY A 267 -5.63 8.10 -11.66
CA GLY A 267 -4.86 8.96 -10.77
C GLY A 267 -5.37 10.41 -10.70
N GLU A 268 -6.53 10.69 -11.30
CA GLU A 268 -7.18 12.00 -11.24
C GLU A 268 -7.71 12.31 -9.84
N TYR A 269 -8.29 11.31 -9.16
CA TYR A 269 -8.77 11.48 -7.79
C TYR A 269 -7.59 11.61 -6.83
N PRO A 270 -7.46 12.75 -6.11
CA PRO A 270 -6.22 13.14 -5.45
C PRO A 270 -5.92 12.33 -4.18
N VAL A 271 -6.94 11.69 -3.60
CA VAL A 271 -6.83 10.92 -2.34
C VAL A 271 -6.69 9.42 -2.61
N SER A 272 -5.88 9.11 -3.61
CA SER A 272 -5.56 7.76 -4.03
C SER A 272 -4.06 7.55 -4.23
N ARG A 273 -3.68 6.29 -4.39
CA ARG A 273 -2.35 5.90 -4.84
C ARG A 273 -2.36 4.48 -5.42
N PRO A 274 -1.43 4.17 -6.33
CA PRO A 274 -1.21 2.80 -6.75
C PRO A 274 -0.62 1.99 -5.60
N LEU A 275 -1.00 0.72 -5.58
CA LEU A 275 -0.35 -0.34 -4.84
C LEU A 275 0.29 -1.30 -5.83
N GLN A 276 1.51 -1.73 -5.52
CA GLN A 276 2.30 -2.55 -6.42
C GLN A 276 3.30 -3.38 -5.64
N PHE A 277 3.95 -4.30 -6.33
CA PHE A 277 5.18 -4.91 -5.87
C PHE A 277 6.22 -4.92 -6.98
N TYR A 278 7.48 -5.03 -6.59
CA TYR A 278 8.59 -5.18 -7.54
C TYR A 278 9.10 -6.61 -7.48
N VAL A 279 9.27 -7.21 -8.64
CA VAL A 279 9.77 -8.57 -8.81
C VAL A 279 11.22 -8.52 -9.21
N LYS A 280 12.07 -9.24 -8.48
CA LYS A 280 13.43 -9.53 -8.94
C LYS A 280 13.38 -10.68 -9.94
N ASN A 281 13.42 -10.38 -11.23
CA ASN A 281 13.27 -11.39 -12.29
C ASN A 281 14.30 -12.52 -12.17
N ALA A 282 15.53 -12.22 -11.73
CA ALA A 282 16.59 -13.21 -11.54
C ALA A 282 16.21 -14.39 -10.60
N HIS A 283 15.21 -14.23 -9.73
CA HIS A 283 14.74 -15.28 -8.83
C HIS A 283 13.60 -16.12 -9.40
N VAL A 284 12.93 -15.69 -10.48
CA VAL A 284 11.71 -16.33 -10.99
C VAL A 284 11.95 -17.75 -11.48
N SER A 285 13.07 -18.00 -12.15
CA SER A 285 13.49 -19.34 -12.58
C SER A 285 14.24 -20.13 -11.49
N GLN A 286 14.58 -19.51 -10.35
CA GLN A 286 15.37 -20.14 -9.29
C GLN A 286 14.56 -20.57 -8.07
N VAL A 287 13.48 -19.85 -7.75
CA VAL A 287 12.64 -20.07 -6.58
C VAL A 287 11.37 -20.81 -7.02
N PRO A 288 11.15 -22.07 -6.57
CA PRO A 288 9.94 -22.82 -6.89
C PRO A 288 8.66 -22.06 -6.49
N GLY A 289 7.63 -22.10 -7.34
CA GLY A 289 6.35 -21.46 -7.09
C GLY A 289 6.34 -19.95 -7.32
N MET A 290 7.48 -19.33 -7.64
CA MET A 290 7.56 -17.88 -7.84
C MET A 290 6.72 -17.42 -9.04
N LYS A 291 6.80 -18.13 -10.17
CA LYS A 291 6.03 -17.78 -11.36
C LYS A 291 4.53 -17.94 -11.12
N GLU A 292 4.16 -19.07 -10.53
CA GLU A 292 2.77 -19.42 -10.20
C GLU A 292 2.18 -18.44 -9.20
N TYR A 293 2.95 -18.01 -8.19
CA TYR A 293 2.51 -17.01 -7.24
C TYR A 293 2.24 -15.65 -7.91
N LEU A 294 3.11 -15.23 -8.83
CA LEU A 294 2.94 -13.97 -9.55
C LEU A 294 1.69 -14.00 -10.42
N GLU A 295 1.48 -15.06 -11.20
CA GLU A 295 0.30 -15.24 -12.04
C GLU A 295 -0.98 -15.35 -11.21
N PHE A 296 -0.93 -16.08 -10.08
CA PHE A 296 -2.06 -16.21 -9.18
C PHE A 296 -2.46 -14.88 -8.54
N PHE A 297 -1.47 -14.06 -8.11
CA PHE A 297 -1.74 -12.75 -7.51
C PHE A 297 -2.59 -11.87 -8.43
N VAL A 298 -2.24 -11.83 -9.72
CA VAL A 298 -2.91 -10.95 -10.70
C VAL A 298 -4.07 -11.63 -11.42
N SER A 299 -4.45 -12.83 -11.02
CA SER A 299 -5.59 -13.53 -11.62
C SER A 299 -6.91 -12.80 -11.33
N ASP A 300 -7.90 -12.96 -12.22
CA ASP A 300 -9.23 -12.37 -12.04
C ASP A 300 -9.89 -12.84 -10.73
N GLU A 301 -9.64 -14.09 -10.32
CA GLU A 301 -10.16 -14.67 -9.07
C GLU A 301 -9.60 -13.96 -7.83
N ILE A 302 -8.38 -13.42 -7.90
CA ILE A 302 -7.70 -12.79 -6.77
C ILE A 302 -7.79 -11.25 -6.82
N ALA A 303 -7.31 -10.64 -7.90
CA ALA A 303 -7.20 -9.19 -8.05
C ALA A 303 -8.38 -8.54 -8.79
N GLY A 304 -9.28 -9.35 -9.38
CA GLY A 304 -10.48 -8.85 -10.04
C GLY A 304 -11.46 -8.16 -9.07
N PRO A 305 -12.48 -7.46 -9.62
CA PRO A 305 -13.40 -6.62 -8.85
C PRO A 305 -14.27 -7.40 -7.84
N ASP A 306 -14.45 -8.69 -8.06
CA ASP A 306 -15.19 -9.60 -7.18
C ASP A 306 -14.27 -10.50 -6.35
N GLY A 307 -12.95 -10.29 -6.43
CA GLY A 307 -11.95 -11.09 -5.74
C GLY A 307 -11.74 -10.68 -4.28
N PRO A 308 -11.03 -11.51 -3.48
CA PRO A 308 -10.78 -11.27 -2.06
C PRO A 308 -9.99 -9.99 -1.80
N LEU A 309 -9.17 -9.52 -2.75
CA LEU A 309 -8.48 -8.24 -2.60
C LEU A 309 -9.45 -7.06 -2.67
N ALA A 310 -10.43 -7.11 -3.56
CA ALA A 310 -11.47 -6.10 -3.66
C ALA A 310 -12.41 -6.12 -2.44
N GLU A 311 -12.75 -7.32 -1.95
CA GLU A 311 -13.51 -7.51 -0.70
C GLU A 311 -12.81 -6.88 0.51
N TYR A 312 -11.48 -7.01 0.59
CA TYR A 312 -10.68 -6.36 1.63
C TYR A 312 -10.59 -4.83 1.47
N GLY A 313 -10.85 -4.31 0.27
CA GLY A 313 -10.92 -2.86 0.00
C GLY A 313 -9.94 -2.35 -1.05
N LEU A 314 -9.31 -3.22 -1.85
CA LEU A 314 -8.56 -2.82 -3.03
C LEU A 314 -9.53 -2.32 -4.11
N VAL A 315 -9.15 -1.25 -4.80
CA VAL A 315 -9.79 -0.88 -6.06
C VAL A 315 -9.01 -1.59 -7.17
N SER A 316 -9.64 -2.54 -7.84
CA SER A 316 -9.00 -3.33 -8.90
C SER A 316 -8.45 -2.45 -10.02
N ASP A 317 -7.33 -2.87 -10.59
CA ASP A 317 -6.70 -2.18 -11.71
C ASP A 317 -7.54 -2.34 -12.99
N PRO A 318 -7.99 -1.27 -13.66
CA PRO A 318 -8.64 -1.40 -14.96
C PRO A 318 -7.70 -1.95 -16.04
N GLU A 319 -6.38 -1.88 -15.83
CA GLU A 319 -5.37 -2.47 -16.72
C GLU A 319 -4.89 -3.85 -16.23
N LEU A 320 -5.72 -4.57 -15.44
CA LEU A 320 -5.36 -5.89 -14.91
C LEU A 320 -4.97 -6.89 -16.01
N GLU A 321 -5.67 -6.91 -17.15
CA GLU A 321 -5.37 -7.79 -18.29
C GLU A 321 -3.95 -7.53 -18.84
N ALA A 322 -3.58 -6.26 -19.03
CA ALA A 322 -2.23 -5.89 -19.46
C ALA A 322 -1.17 -6.28 -18.40
N THR A 323 -1.53 -6.20 -17.12
CA THR A 323 -0.65 -6.65 -16.03
C THR A 323 -0.47 -8.17 -16.05
N GLN A 324 -1.52 -8.93 -16.32
CA GLN A 324 -1.47 -10.39 -16.46
C GLN A 324 -0.56 -10.81 -17.62
N GLU A 325 -0.68 -10.17 -18.79
CA GLU A 325 0.19 -10.42 -19.94
C GLU A 325 1.66 -10.13 -19.60
N MET A 326 1.93 -8.98 -18.98
CA MET A 326 3.27 -8.59 -18.55
C MET A 326 3.87 -9.57 -17.52
N VAL A 327 3.06 -10.04 -16.55
CA VAL A 327 3.48 -11.06 -15.58
C VAL A 327 3.78 -12.39 -16.25
N ALA A 328 3.00 -12.81 -17.25
CA ALA A 328 3.22 -14.04 -18.01
C ALA A 328 4.55 -14.03 -18.79
N GLU A 329 5.10 -12.85 -19.11
CA GLU A 329 6.40 -12.72 -19.79
C GLU A 329 7.62 -12.69 -18.85
N ILE A 330 7.43 -12.61 -17.53
CA ILE A 330 8.52 -12.62 -16.55
C ILE A 330 9.23 -13.98 -16.56
N ASN A 331 10.55 -13.98 -16.78
CA ASN A 331 11.43 -15.16 -16.81
C ASN A 331 12.75 -14.88 -16.06
#